data_AF-A0A2U2PLE7-F1
#
_entry.id   AF-A0A2U2PLE7-F1
#
_cell.length_a   1.000
_cell.length_b   1.000
_cell.length_c   1.000
_cell.angle_alpha   90.00
_cell.angle_beta   90.00
_cell.angle_gamma   90.00
#
_symmetry.space_group_name_H-M   'P 1'
#
loop_
_entity.id
_entity.type
_entity.pdbx_description
1 polymer ?
#
loop_
_entity_poly.entity_id
_entity_poly.type
_entity_poly.pdbx_seq_one_letter_code
_entity_poly.pdbx_strand_id
1 'polypeptide(L)'
;MEDEYLFEKEQKIPEDPFYIEADVFDTGDYSRLLVVPCGTKYILVLNDEHLCTLELTCDEPVCWEQEEGNLDDEIVERLGKAINGYSV
;
A
#
# COMPACT_ATOMS: atom_id res chain seq x y z
N MET A 1 -35.86 -1.10 16.19
CA MET A 1 -34.58 -1.82 16.31
C MET A 1 -33.99 -1.68 14.93
N GLU A 2 -33.36 -0.53 14.72
CA GLU A 2 -32.81 -0.17 13.41
C GLU A 2 -31.51 -0.94 13.29
N ASP A 3 -31.48 -1.88 12.34
CA ASP A 3 -30.27 -2.55 11.90
C ASP A 3 -29.28 -1.48 11.44
N GLU A 4 -28.30 -1.18 12.29
CA GLU A 4 -27.08 -0.47 11.91
C GLU A 4 -26.32 -1.35 10.93
N TYR A 5 -26.61 -1.20 9.64
CA TYR A 5 -25.77 -1.70 8.55
C TYR A 5 -24.43 -0.98 8.67
N LEU A 6 -23.53 -1.57 9.44
CA LEU A 6 -22.10 -1.31 9.38
C LEU A 6 -21.68 -1.67 7.94
N PHE A 7 -21.74 -0.68 7.05
CA PHE A 7 -21.02 -0.74 5.78
C PHE A 7 -19.54 -0.68 6.15
N GLU A 8 -18.99 -1.80 6.62
CA GLU A 8 -17.57 -2.08 6.46
C GLU A 8 -17.37 -2.06 4.96
N LYS A 9 -16.92 -0.91 4.46
CA LYS A 9 -16.44 -0.79 3.10
C LYS A 9 -15.24 -1.72 3.08
N GLU A 10 -15.44 -2.98 2.71
CA GLU A 10 -14.36 -3.92 2.41
C GLU A 10 -13.52 -3.19 1.36
N GLN A 11 -12.42 -2.59 1.81
CA GLN A 11 -11.52 -1.84 0.97
C GLN A 11 -10.74 -2.91 0.22
N LYS A 12 -11.32 -3.34 -0.91
CA LYS A 12 -10.75 -4.40 -1.74
C LYS A 12 -9.56 -3.82 -2.47
N ILE A 13 -8.38 -3.94 -1.85
CA ILE A 13 -7.12 -3.71 -2.53
C ILE A 13 -7.09 -4.63 -3.76
N PRO A 14 -6.66 -4.15 -4.94
CA PRO A 14 -6.66 -4.96 -6.15
C PRO A 14 -5.88 -6.26 -5.96
N GLU A 15 -6.39 -7.35 -6.54
CA GLU A 15 -5.66 -8.62 -6.60
C GLU A 15 -4.68 -8.66 -7.79
N ASP A 16 -4.91 -7.84 -8.81
CA ASP A 16 -4.03 -7.69 -9.96
C ASP A 16 -2.98 -6.59 -9.74
N PRO A 17 -1.80 -6.66 -10.40
CA PRO A 17 -0.80 -5.60 -10.32
C PRO A 17 -1.33 -4.24 -10.78
N PHE A 18 -0.98 -3.19 -10.05
CA PHE A 18 -1.45 -1.82 -10.32
C PHE A 18 -0.36 -0.79 -10.05
N TYR A 19 -0.60 0.46 -10.49
CA TYR A 19 0.35 1.55 -10.27
C TYR A 19 -0.15 2.54 -9.23
N ILE A 20 0.74 3.01 -8.37
CA ILE A 20 0.52 4.14 -7.46
C ILE A 20 1.53 5.25 -7.73
N GLU A 21 1.21 6.46 -7.28
CA GLU A 21 2.14 7.58 -7.25
C GLU A 21 2.44 7.93 -5.78
N ALA A 22 3.73 7.96 -5.42
CA ALA A 22 4.16 8.34 -4.08
C ALA A 22 5.53 9.02 -4.10
N ASP A 23 5.71 10.00 -3.22
CA ASP A 23 7.03 10.56 -2.92
C ASP A 23 7.76 9.63 -1.94
N VAL A 24 8.64 8.80 -2.51
CA VAL A 24 9.41 7.78 -1.78
C VAL A 24 10.79 8.26 -1.34
N PHE A 25 11.20 9.46 -1.76
CA PHE A 25 12.51 10.03 -1.43
C PHE A 25 12.42 11.26 -0.53
N ASP A 26 11.20 11.65 -0.14
CA ASP A 26 10.87 12.85 0.63
C ASP A 26 11.45 14.13 -0.01
N THR A 27 11.35 14.19 -1.33
CA THR A 27 11.89 15.29 -2.15
C THR A 27 10.80 16.24 -2.65
N GLY A 28 9.53 15.85 -2.49
CA GLY A 28 8.37 16.44 -3.15
C GLY A 28 8.10 15.87 -4.55
N ASP A 29 8.99 15.03 -5.09
CA ASP A 29 8.84 14.42 -6.40
C ASP A 29 8.12 13.06 -6.30
N TYR A 30 6.98 12.95 -6.99
CA TYR A 30 6.19 11.73 -7.01
C TYR A 30 6.77 10.75 -8.03
N SER A 31 7.06 9.53 -7.56
CA SER A 31 7.48 8.42 -8.39
C SER A 31 6.30 7.52 -8.68
N ARG A 32 6.27 6.94 -9.89
CA ARG A 32 5.31 5.93 -10.27
C ARG A 32 5.84 4.55 -9.88
N LEU A 33 5.14 3.88 -8.97
CA LEU A 33 5.51 2.56 -8.47
C LEU A 33 4.54 1.50 -9.00
N LEU A 34 5.07 0.35 -9.40
CA LEU A 34 4.27 -0.84 -9.62
C LEU A 34 4.10 -1.56 -8.29
N VAL A 35 2.86 -1.86 -7.94
CA VAL A 35 2.49 -2.67 -6.78
C VAL A 35 2.05 -4.03 -7.31
N VAL A 36 2.68 -5.09 -6.80
CA VAL A 36 2.35 -6.48 -7.13
C VAL A 36 1.78 -7.15 -5.87
N PRO A 37 0.45 -7.35 -5.80
CA PRO A 37 -0.19 -8.08 -4.70
C PRO A 37 0.22 -9.56 -4.71
N CYS A 38 0.49 -10.12 -3.53
CA CYS A 38 0.90 -11.50 -3.30
C CYS A 38 0.32 -12.00 -1.96
N GLY A 39 -1.02 -12.10 -1.87
CA GLY A 39 -1.72 -12.44 -0.63
C GLY A 39 -1.75 -11.25 0.33
N THR A 40 -1.21 -11.39 1.54
CA THR A 40 -1.05 -10.28 2.51
C THR A 40 0.14 -9.37 2.21
N LYS A 41 0.99 -9.76 1.25
CA LYS A 41 2.23 -9.07 0.90
C LYS A 41 2.09 -8.30 -0.40
N TYR A 42 2.75 -7.16 -0.46
CA TYR A 42 2.71 -6.23 -1.57
C TYR A 42 4.14 -5.86 -1.94
N ILE A 43 4.54 -6.23 -3.14
CA ILE A 43 5.88 -5.95 -3.66
C ILE A 43 5.84 -4.64 -4.41
N LEU A 44 6.67 -3.68 -4.00
CA LEU A 44 6.78 -2.39 -4.67
C LEU A 44 8.02 -2.37 -5.54
N VAL A 45 7.82 -1.99 -6.81
CA VAL A 45 8.85 -1.91 -7.83
C VAL A 45 8.92 -0.48 -8.35
N LEU A 46 10.13 0.07 -8.39
CA LEU A 46 10.43 1.39 -8.91
C LEU A 46 11.51 1.26 -9.98
N ASN A 47 11.27 1.82 -11.19
CA ASN A 47 12.23 1.77 -12.31
C ASN A 47 12.74 0.35 -12.62
N ASP A 48 11.84 -0.64 -12.62
CA ASP A 48 12.14 -2.07 -12.84
C ASP A 48 13.01 -2.73 -11.75
N GLU A 49 13.24 -2.05 -10.62
CA GLU A 49 13.96 -2.58 -9.46
C GLU A 49 13.05 -2.79 -8.24
N HIS A 50 13.30 -3.85 -7.46
CA HIS A 50 12.62 -4.06 -6.18
C HIS A 50 12.98 -2.93 -5.22
N LEU A 51 11.96 -2.24 -4.71
CA LEU A 51 12.12 -1.17 -3.74
C LEU A 51 11.96 -1.71 -2.31
N CYS A 52 10.81 -2.31 -2.05
CA CYS A 52 10.47 -2.91 -0.77
C CYS A 52 9.32 -3.92 -0.90
N THR A 53 9.14 -4.70 0.15
CA THR A 53 7.98 -5.58 0.35
C THR A 53 7.26 -5.12 1.61
N LEU A 54 5.98 -4.78 1.47
CA LEU A 54 5.11 -4.42 2.59
C LEU A 54 4.14 -5.56 2.88
N GLU A 55 3.89 -5.83 4.15
CA GLU A 55 2.87 -6.76 4.61
C GLU A 55 1.75 -6.00 5.32
N LEU A 56 0.51 -6.30 4.94
CA LEU A 56 -0.67 -5.82 5.66
C LEU A 56 -0.88 -6.74 6.87
N THR A 57 -0.69 -6.20 8.07
CA THR A 57 -0.67 -6.99 9.32
C THR A 57 -2.00 -6.99 10.06
N CYS A 58 -2.89 -6.06 9.73
CA CYS A 58 -4.23 -5.98 10.27
C CYS A 58 -5.18 -5.34 9.23
N ASP A 59 -6.50 -5.46 9.41
CA ASP A 59 -7.51 -4.92 8.49
C ASP A 59 -7.64 -3.38 8.53
N GLU A 60 -6.72 -2.67 9.18
CA GLU A 60 -6.71 -1.20 9.24
C GLU A 60 -5.76 -0.58 8.20
N PRO A 61 -6.12 0.58 7.60
CA PRO A 61 -5.34 1.28 6.58
C PRO A 61 -3.89 1.59 6.89
N VAL A 62 -3.53 1.58 8.18
CA VAL A 62 -2.24 2.01 8.71
C VAL A 62 -1.37 0.84 9.16
N CYS A 63 -1.90 -0.39 9.14
CA CYS A 63 -1.18 -1.59 9.58
C CYS A 63 -0.28 -2.15 8.47
N TRP A 64 0.77 -1.40 8.12
CA TRP A 64 1.73 -1.80 7.10
C TRP A 64 3.12 -1.94 7.72
N GLU A 65 3.70 -3.13 7.61
CA GLU A 65 5.07 -3.40 8.06
C GLU A 65 5.96 -3.71 6.85
N GLN A 66 7.20 -3.23 6.89
CA GLN A 66 8.19 -3.58 5.87
C GLN A 66 8.89 -4.89 6.24
N GLU A 67 8.80 -5.90 5.39
CA GLU A 67 9.56 -7.15 5.56
C GLU A 67 10.93 -7.10 4.86
N GLU A 68 10.98 -6.49 3.67
CA GLU A 68 12.20 -6.32 2.88
C GLU A 68 12.31 -4.90 2.36
N GLY A 69 13.51 -4.31 2.42
CA GLY A 69 13.76 -2.93 2.04
C GLY A 69 14.54 -2.17 3.13
N ASN A 70 14.72 -0.87 2.93
CA ASN A 70 15.34 0.04 3.90
C ASN A 70 14.63 1.41 3.91
N LEU A 71 13.32 1.44 3.69
CA LEU A 71 12.55 2.67 3.75
C LEU A 71 12.30 3.06 5.21
N ASP A 72 12.25 4.37 5.47
CA ASP A 72 11.84 4.90 6.75
C ASP A 72 10.35 4.64 7.01
N ASP A 73 9.97 4.50 8.28
CA ASP A 73 8.58 4.20 8.71
C ASP A 73 7.56 5.21 8.16
N GLU A 74 7.94 6.48 8.03
CA GLU A 74 7.08 7.52 7.45
C GLU A 74 6.76 7.24 5.97
N ILE A 75 7.75 6.77 5.20
CA ILE A 75 7.57 6.40 3.79
C ILE A 75 6.72 5.14 3.70
N VAL A 76 6.94 4.15 4.58
CA VAL A 76 6.12 2.94 4.67
C VAL A 76 4.66 3.28 4.92
N GLU A 77 4.37 4.15 5.89
CA GLU A 77 2.99 4.58 6.18
C GLU A 77 2.35 5.29 4.98
N ARG A 78 3.12 6.15 4.29
CA ARG A 78 2.69 6.87 3.08
C ARG A 78 2.34 5.90 1.95
N LEU A 79 3.17 4.90 1.73
CA LEU A 79 2.95 3.85 0.74
C LEU A 79 1.74 2.98 1.09
N GLY A 80 1.59 2.56 2.34
CA GLY A 80 0.44 1.81 2.82
C GLY A 80 -0.88 2.56 2.62
N LYS A 81 -0.89 3.86 2.92
CA LYS A 81 -2.04 4.75 2.63
C LYS A 81 -2.33 4.86 1.14
N ALA A 82 -1.31 4.95 0.28
CA ALA A 82 -1.49 5.03 -1.17
C ALA A 82 -2.03 3.71 -1.75
N ILE A 83 -1.53 2.57 -1.28
CA ILE A 83 -2.02 1.23 -1.64
C ILE A 83 -3.48 1.08 -1.22
N ASN A 84 -3.80 1.41 0.02
CA ASN A 84 -5.16 1.23 0.52
C ASN A 84 -6.15 2.26 -0.08
N GLY A 85 -5.68 3.49 -0.34
CA GLY A 85 -6.46 4.53 -1.01
C GLY A 85 -6.72 4.28 -2.50
N TYR A 86 -6.11 3.25 -3.09
CA TYR A 86 -6.33 2.90 -4.48
C TYR A 86 -7.77 2.40 -4.68
N SER A 87 -8.56 3.16 -5.45
CA SER A 87 -9.91 2.78 -5.86
C SER A 87 -9.94 2.52 -7.36
N VAL A 88 -10.40 1.33 -7.76
CA VAL A 88 -10.73 0.97 -9.15
C VAL A 88 -12.07 1.55 -9.58
#